data_AF-A0A920FBT7-F1
#
_entry.id   AF-A0A920FBT7-F1
#
_cell.length_a   1.000
_cell.length_b   1.000
_cell.length_c   1.000
_cell.angle_alpha   90.00
_cell.angle_beta   90.00
_cell.angle_gamma   90.00
#
_symmetry.space_group_name_H-M   'P 1'
#
loop_
_entity.id
_entity.type
_entity.pdbx_description
1 polymer ?
#
loop_
_entity_poly.entity_id
_entity_poly.type
_entity_poly.pdbx_seq_one_letter_code
_entity_poly.pdbx_strand_id
1 'polypeptide(L)'
;MPAKKSDNVTTGQLYMDVLSRERRGDYLGATIQVIPHVTDAIKEFVKSDISDEDFILCEIGGTVGDIESLPFSRSYKATWK
;
A
#
# COMPACT_ATOMS: atom_id res chain seq x y z
N MET A 1 19.16 12.74 -0.32
CA MET A 1 19.13 11.83 0.85
C MET A 1 19.38 10.41 0.37
N PRO A 2 20.11 9.56 1.11
CA PRO A 2 20.24 8.16 0.75
C PRO A 2 18.91 7.44 0.94
N ALA A 3 18.65 6.42 0.11
CA ALA A 3 17.45 5.59 0.25
C ALA A 3 17.45 4.88 1.61
N LYS A 4 16.29 4.85 2.26
CA LYS A 4 16.03 4.19 3.54
C LYS A 4 15.33 2.85 3.29
N LYS A 5 15.35 1.99 4.32
CA LYS A 5 14.56 0.75 4.30
C LYS A 5 13.05 1.03 4.26
N SER A 6 12.59 2.20 4.71
CA SER A 6 11.19 2.61 4.64
C SER A 6 10.75 3.02 3.23
N ASP A 7 11.68 3.26 2.30
CA ASP A 7 11.34 3.68 0.93
C ASP A 7 10.91 2.49 0.04
N ASN A 8 10.92 1.26 0.57
CA ASN A 8 10.45 0.07 -0.14
C ASN A 8 9.37 -0.67 0.64
N VAL A 9 8.45 -1.28 -0.13
CA VAL A 9 7.46 -2.21 0.42
C VAL A 9 7.24 -3.34 -0.56
N THR A 10 7.05 -4.53 -0.02
CA THR A 10 6.67 -5.73 -0.77
C THR A 10 5.23 -6.11 -0.48
N THR A 11 4.61 -6.84 -1.40
CA THR A 11 3.28 -7.42 -1.20
C THR A 11 3.21 -8.24 0.09
N GLY A 12 4.22 -9.05 0.39
CA GLY A 12 4.26 -9.84 1.63
C GLY A 12 4.19 -8.99 2.89
N GLN A 13 4.90 -7.85 2.94
CA GLN A 13 4.85 -6.93 4.07
C GLN A 13 3.47 -6.28 4.23
N LEU A 14 2.85 -5.84 3.14
CA LEU A 14 1.50 -5.23 3.15
C LEU A 14 0.45 -6.21 3.66
N TYR A 15 0.43 -7.44 3.13
CA TYR A 15 -0.52 -8.46 3.57
C TYR A 15 -0.30 -8.86 5.02
N MET A 16 0.95 -8.96 5.46
CA MET A 16 1.27 -9.25 6.85
C MET A 16 0.76 -8.15 7.80
N ASP A 17 0.93 -6.89 7.44
CA ASP A 17 0.43 -5.76 8.24
C ASP A 17 -1.11 -5.75 8.31
N VAL A 18 -1.80 -5.90 7.18
CA VAL A 18 -3.27 -5.98 7.14
C VAL A 18 -3.79 -7.15 7.99
N LEU A 19 -3.19 -8.34 7.87
CA LEU A 19 -3.58 -9.50 8.68
C LEU A 19 -3.26 -9.30 10.17
N SER A 20 -2.18 -8.60 10.49
CA SER A 20 -1.83 -8.29 11.88
C SER A 20 -2.83 -7.31 12.50
N ARG A 21 -3.26 -6.30 11.75
CA ARG A 21 -4.33 -5.37 12.15
C ARG A 21 -5.65 -6.09 12.37
N GLU A 22 -6.00 -7.02 11.49
CA GLU A 22 -7.18 -7.88 11.64
C GLU A 22 -7.14 -8.69 12.95
N ARG A 23 -6.04 -9.38 13.22
CA ARG A 23 -5.88 -10.19 14.43
C ARG A 23 -5.91 -9.39 15.73
N ARG A 24 -5.55 -8.10 15.69
CA ARG A 24 -5.67 -7.20 16.84
C ARG A 24 -7.10 -6.69 17.06
N GLY A 25 -7.98 -6.84 16.06
CA GLY A 25 -9.36 -6.35 16.10
C GLY A 25 -9.54 -4.96 15.50
N ASP A 26 -8.53 -4.42 14.78
CA ASP A 26 -8.58 -3.07 14.20
C ASP A 26 -9.73 -2.91 13.18
N TYR A 27 -10.20 -4.02 12.59
CA TYR A 27 -11.32 -4.05 11.65
C TYR A 27 -12.66 -4.52 12.26
N LEU A 28 -12.77 -4.61 13.60
CA LEU A 28 -14.02 -4.93 14.32
C LEU A 28 -14.72 -6.22 13.84
N GLY A 29 -13.95 -7.23 13.42
CA GLY A 29 -14.48 -8.50 12.90
C GLY A 29 -15.04 -8.43 11.47
N ALA A 30 -14.81 -7.33 10.75
CA ALA A 30 -15.16 -7.23 9.33
C ALA A 30 -14.29 -8.16 8.48
N THR A 31 -14.82 -8.54 7.31
CA THR A 31 -14.08 -9.35 6.34
C THR A 31 -12.98 -8.54 5.68
N ILE A 32 -11.76 -9.08 5.70
CA ILE A 32 -10.65 -8.48 4.98
C ILE A 32 -10.79 -8.73 3.48
N GLN A 33 -10.62 -7.67 2.72
CA GLN A 33 -10.78 -7.61 1.28
C GLN A 33 -9.63 -6.80 0.66
N VAL A 34 -9.28 -7.10 -0.59
CA VAL A 34 -8.26 -6.33 -1.33
C VAL A 34 -8.64 -4.84 -1.40
N ILE A 35 -9.89 -4.56 -1.71
CA ILE A 35 -10.48 -3.22 -1.62
C ILE A 35 -11.48 -3.26 -0.45
N PRO A 36 -11.39 -2.36 0.54
CA PRO A 36 -10.46 -1.24 0.64
C PRO A 36 -9.13 -1.57 1.35
N HIS A 37 -9.07 -2.62 2.17
CA HIS A 37 -8.01 -2.82 3.18
C HIS A 37 -6.58 -2.87 2.63
N VAL A 38 -6.32 -3.67 1.58
CA VAL A 38 -4.97 -3.76 0.98
C VAL A 38 -4.67 -2.49 0.20
N THR A 39 -5.63 -1.96 -0.55
CA THR A 39 -5.43 -0.71 -1.28
C THR A 39 -5.15 0.46 -0.36
N ASP A 40 -5.77 0.53 0.82
CA ASP A 40 -5.55 1.57 1.80
C ASP A 40 -4.18 1.45 2.47
N ALA A 41 -3.74 0.24 2.81
CA ALA A 41 -2.38 0.00 3.30
C ALA A 41 -1.31 0.49 2.29
N ILE A 42 -1.55 0.31 0.97
CA ILE A 42 -0.67 0.87 -0.07
C ILE A 42 -0.68 2.41 -0.03
N LYS A 43 -1.83 3.05 0.16
CA LYS A 43 -1.91 4.53 0.25
C LYS A 43 -1.20 5.05 1.48
N GLU A 44 -1.38 4.39 2.62
CA GLU A 44 -0.71 4.73 3.87
C GLU A 44 0.80 4.66 3.71
N PHE A 45 1.31 3.63 3.04
CA PHE A 45 2.74 3.51 2.71
C PHE A 45 3.23 4.66 1.83
N VAL A 46 2.54 4.95 0.72
CA VAL A 46 2.93 6.05 -0.19
C VAL A 46 2.91 7.41 0.51
N LYS A 47 2.01 7.58 1.50
CA LYS A 47 1.89 8.80 2.31
C LYS A 47 2.82 8.83 3.53
N SER A 48 3.49 7.72 3.83
CA SER A 48 4.39 7.64 4.97
C SER A 48 5.71 8.33 4.67
N ASP A 49 6.37 8.85 5.70
CA ASP A 49 7.68 9.51 5.59
C ASP A 49 7.73 10.74 4.65
N ILE A 50 6.58 11.32 4.29
CA ILE A 50 6.50 12.62 3.59
C ILE A 50 6.69 13.75 4.60
N SER A 51 7.59 14.68 4.30
CA SER A 51 7.84 15.88 5.09
C SER A 51 7.51 17.16 4.31
N ASP A 52 8.45 17.63 3.48
CA ASP A 52 8.34 18.90 2.73
C ASP A 52 8.81 18.72 1.27
N GLU A 53 8.61 17.51 0.72
CA GLU A 53 8.96 17.21 -0.66
C GLU A 53 7.88 17.72 -1.63
N ASP A 54 8.29 18.45 -2.67
CA ASP A 54 7.38 18.95 -3.70
C ASP A 54 6.73 17.83 -4.53
N PHE A 55 7.47 16.74 -4.77
CA PHE A 55 7.03 15.61 -5.57
C PHE A 55 7.61 14.28 -5.04
N ILE A 56 6.82 13.22 -5.17
CA ILE A 56 7.21 11.86 -4.81
C ILE A 56 7.12 11.00 -6.07
N LEU A 57 8.21 10.29 -6.37
CA LEU A 57 8.24 9.29 -7.42
C LEU A 57 8.05 7.92 -6.79
N CYS A 58 7.00 7.21 -7.20
CA CYS A 58 6.74 5.86 -6.74
C CYS A 58 6.83 4.88 -7.91
N GLU A 59 7.76 3.93 -7.82
CA GLU A 59 7.89 2.85 -8.80
C GLU A 59 6.95 1.69 -8.42
N ILE A 60 6.23 1.17 -9.42
CA ILE A 60 5.46 -0.06 -9.26
C ILE A 60 6.18 -1.14 -10.04
N GLY A 61 6.76 -2.10 -9.32
CA GLY A 61 7.35 -3.28 -9.95
C GLY A 61 6.30 -4.20 -10.58
N GLY A 62 6.72 -4.99 -11.56
CA GLY A 62 5.86 -5.93 -12.30
C GLY A 62 5.37 -5.36 -13.64
N THR A 63 4.56 -6.12 -14.36
CA THR A 63 4.03 -5.72 -15.67
C THR A 63 2.59 -5.26 -15.53
N VAL A 64 2.20 -4.22 -16.26
CA VAL A 64 0.80 -3.81 -16.33
C VAL A 64 -0.03 -4.94 -16.94
N GLY A 65 -1.08 -5.34 -16.24
CA GLY A 65 -1.97 -6.44 -16.65
C GLY A 65 -1.74 -7.73 -15.86
N ASP A 66 -0.62 -7.84 -15.14
CA ASP A 66 -0.36 -8.96 -14.24
C ASP A 66 -1.25 -8.86 -12.99
N ILE A 67 -1.68 -10.01 -12.46
CA ILE A 67 -2.62 -10.10 -11.34
C ILE A 67 -2.08 -9.41 -10.08
N GLU A 68 -0.77 -9.45 -9.89
CA GLU A 68 -0.05 -8.87 -8.75
C GLU A 68 -0.07 -7.33 -8.78
N SER A 69 -0.19 -6.73 -9.96
CA SER A 69 -0.21 -5.27 -10.14
C SER A 69 -1.58 -4.65 -9.88
N LEU A 70 -2.65 -5.47 -9.82
CA LEU A 70 -4.03 -5.00 -9.69
C LEU A 70 -4.30 -4.19 -8.41
N PRO A 71 -3.83 -4.60 -7.21
CA PRO A 71 -4.02 -3.81 -6.00
C PRO A 71 -3.34 -2.43 -6.08
N PHE A 72 -2.12 -2.38 -6.61
CA PHE A 72 -1.36 -1.13 -6.76
C PHE A 72 -2.05 -0.18 -7.74
N SER A 73 -2.32 -0.63 -8.97
CA SER A 73 -2.99 0.19 -9.98
C SER A 73 -4.35 0.72 -9.52
N ARG A 74 -5.12 -0.09 -8.77
CA ARG A 74 -6.39 0.33 -8.19
C ARG A 74 -6.22 1.38 -7.09
N SER A 75 -5.21 1.22 -6.23
CA SER A 75 -4.94 2.15 -5.13
C SER A 75 -4.63 3.56 -5.63
N TYR A 76 -3.77 3.68 -6.65
CA TYR A 76 -3.49 4.97 -7.30
C TYR A 76 -4.74 5.55 -7.95
N LYS A 77 -5.50 4.75 -8.72
CA LYS A 77 -6.74 5.23 -9.37
C LYS A 77 -7.78 5.75 -8.38
N ALA A 78 -7.82 5.23 -7.16
CA ALA A 78 -8.73 5.68 -6.11
C ALA A 78 -8.22 6.91 -5.35
N THR A 79 -6.89 7.11 -5.28
CA THR A 79 -6.26 8.23 -4.57
C THR A 79 -6.26 9.52 -5.38
N TRP A 80 -6.12 9.41 -6.70
CA TRP A 80 -5.98 10.54 -7.62
C TRP A 80 -7.24 10.82 -8.44
N LYS A 81 -8.41 10.42 -7.89
CA LYS A 81 -9.74 10.77 -8.39
C LYS A 81 -10.35 11.80 -7.46
#